data_AF-A0AAU7FAJ3-F1
#
_entry.id   AF-A0AAU7FAJ3-F1
#
_cell.length_a   1.000
_cell.length_b   1.000
_cell.length_c   1.000
_cell.angle_alpha   90.00
_cell.angle_beta   90.00
_cell.angle_gamma   90.00
#
_symmetry.space_group_name_H-M   'P 1'
#
loop_
_entity.id
_entity.type
_entity.pdbx_description
1 polymer ?
#
loop_
_entity_poly.entity_id
_entity_poly.type
_entity_poly.pdbx_seq_one_letter_code
_entity_poly.pdbx_strand_id
1 'polypeptide(L)'
;MNKAFIALALILPLVSTSSYAAPSKAASKASSSANDTGNPFTPERNKAAGNLSTTLVTLQKMANGCSGKGELSEENIKKVQTRWQNQNKQYLAVHYDYVSGYIMAIKQFQGEESSKTALAEMTKFNNEQANAIVKTMIDKDGVDAACKKYFGILGSGAMDIKEGYPDFKIWKGMLEYSKKNTPAKK
;
A
#
# COMPACT_ATOMS: atom_id res chain seq x y z
N MET A 1 15.44 -6.29 26.50
CA MET A 1 14.01 -5.90 26.38
C MET A 1 13.53 -6.28 24.98
N ASN A 2 12.58 -7.21 24.91
CA ASN A 2 12.15 -7.87 23.68
C ASN A 2 11.44 -6.91 22.71
N LYS A 3 11.95 -6.85 21.47
CA LYS A 3 11.37 -6.15 20.33
C LYS A 3 10.24 -7.01 19.75
N ALA A 4 8.99 -6.75 20.14
CA ALA A 4 7.84 -7.32 19.45
C ALA A 4 7.53 -6.46 18.21
N PHE A 5 8.16 -6.78 17.09
CA PHE A 5 7.70 -6.36 15.78
C PHE A 5 6.41 -7.11 15.49
N ILE A 6 5.27 -6.42 15.55
CA ILE A 6 4.01 -6.94 14.99
C ILE A 6 4.15 -6.86 13.47
N ALA A 7 4.81 -7.85 12.89
CA ALA A 7 4.61 -8.21 11.50
C ALA A 7 3.20 -8.80 11.42
N LEU A 8 2.21 -7.93 11.21
CA LEU A 8 0.88 -8.38 10.80
C LEU A 8 1.05 -8.92 9.38
N ALA A 9 1.30 -10.22 9.28
CA ALA A 9 1.26 -10.95 8.03
C ALA A 9 -0.19 -10.87 7.51
N LEU A 10 -0.46 -9.81 6.73
CA LEU A 10 -1.62 -9.75 5.87
C LEU A 10 -1.47 -10.86 4.85
N ILE A 11 -2.03 -12.02 5.20
CA ILE A 11 -2.39 -13.06 4.26
C ILE A 11 -3.39 -12.39 3.32
N LEU A 12 -2.88 -11.86 2.21
CA LEU A 12 -3.70 -11.69 1.04
C LEU A 12 -4.25 -13.09 0.75
N PRO A 13 -5.58 -13.32 0.73
CA PRO A 13 -6.07 -14.34 -0.16
C PRO A 13 -5.56 -13.89 -1.53
N LEU A 14 -4.56 -14.62 -2.02
CA LEU A 14 -4.33 -14.77 -3.44
C LEU A 14 -5.72 -14.80 -4.06
N VAL A 15 -5.99 -13.85 -4.96
CA VAL A 15 -7.08 -14.01 -5.91
C VAL A 15 -6.67 -15.26 -6.69
N SER A 16 -7.08 -16.41 -6.17
CA SER A 16 -6.82 -17.71 -6.71
C SER A 16 -7.49 -17.68 -8.07
N THR A 17 -6.64 -17.50 -9.09
CA THR A 17 -6.65 -18.35 -10.28
C THR A 17 -8.06 -18.85 -10.62
N SER A 18 -8.81 -18.05 -11.38
CA SER A 18 -9.77 -18.64 -12.30
C SER A 18 -8.95 -19.47 -13.29
N SER A 19 -9.00 -20.77 -13.05
CA SER A 19 -8.34 -21.84 -13.75
C SER A 19 -8.58 -21.76 -15.25
N TYR A 20 -7.53 -21.48 -16.02
CA TYR A 20 -7.32 -22.18 -17.29
C TYR A 20 -6.08 -23.02 -17.14
N ALA A 21 -6.27 -24.27 -16.71
CA ALA A 21 -5.33 -25.33 -17.02
C ALA A 21 -6.07 -26.68 -17.03
N ALA A 22 -5.99 -27.36 -18.16
CA ALA A 22 -5.50 -28.73 -18.23
C ALA A 22 -5.21 -29.12 -19.69
N PRO A 23 -4.28 -30.05 -19.98
CA PRO A 23 -3.11 -30.46 -19.17
C PRO A 23 -1.84 -30.66 -20.02
N SER A 24 -0.66 -30.75 -19.38
CA SER A 24 0.35 -31.82 -19.61
C SER A 24 1.75 -31.50 -19.07
N LYS A 25 2.12 -32.24 -18.00
CA LYS A 25 3.42 -32.87 -17.67
C LYS A 25 4.71 -32.03 -17.47
N ALA A 26 5.26 -32.25 -16.26
CA ALA A 26 6.65 -32.59 -15.91
C ALA A 26 7.76 -31.50 -15.87
N ALA A 27 8.04 -31.09 -14.62
CA ALA A 27 9.34 -31.03 -13.91
C ALA A 27 10.63 -30.45 -14.56
N SER A 28 11.30 -29.67 -13.70
CA SER A 28 12.76 -29.45 -13.59
C SER A 28 13.39 -28.24 -14.29
N LYS A 29 13.60 -27.16 -13.54
CA LYS A 29 14.93 -26.70 -13.08
C LYS A 29 14.79 -25.31 -12.44
N ALA A 30 15.38 -25.16 -11.27
CA ALA A 30 15.70 -23.85 -10.73
C ALA A 30 16.66 -23.14 -11.71
N SER A 31 16.18 -22.10 -12.38
CA SER A 31 17.01 -21.09 -13.01
C SER A 31 16.81 -19.78 -12.28
N SER A 32 17.83 -19.40 -11.53
CA SER A 32 18.14 -18.04 -11.13
C SER A 32 18.12 -17.13 -12.36
N SER A 33 17.12 -16.24 -12.42
CA SER A 33 16.91 -15.07 -13.29
C SER A 33 15.48 -15.10 -13.85
N ALA A 34 14.50 -14.85 -12.98
CA ALA A 34 13.13 -14.66 -13.44
C ALA A 34 13.05 -13.30 -14.15
N ASN A 35 13.24 -13.35 -15.47
CA ASN A 35 12.63 -12.54 -16.50
C ASN A 35 11.92 -11.28 -15.99
N ASP A 36 12.57 -10.13 -16.23
CA ASP A 36 11.89 -8.84 -16.36
C ASP A 36 10.98 -8.94 -17.60
N THR A 37 9.78 -9.50 -17.45
CA THR A 37 8.82 -9.77 -18.55
C THR A 37 8.20 -8.51 -19.14
N GLY A 38 8.74 -7.31 -18.86
CA GLY A 38 8.17 -6.02 -19.27
C GLY A 38 6.81 -5.72 -18.65
N ASN A 39 6.19 -6.65 -17.93
CA ASN A 39 4.94 -6.43 -17.20
C ASN A 39 5.23 -5.67 -15.90
N PRO A 40 4.76 -4.41 -15.75
CA PRO A 40 4.98 -3.68 -14.53
C PRO A 40 4.21 -4.29 -13.33
N PHE A 41 3.14 -5.07 -13.55
CA PHE A 41 2.20 -5.54 -12.53
C PHE A 41 2.55 -6.91 -11.92
N THR A 42 3.60 -6.98 -11.11
CA THR A 42 3.99 -8.23 -10.43
C THR A 42 3.24 -8.42 -9.10
N PRO A 43 3.12 -9.66 -8.57
CA PRO A 43 2.49 -9.92 -7.28
C PRO A 43 3.06 -9.08 -6.13
N GLU A 44 4.37 -8.91 -6.07
CA GLU A 44 5.07 -8.14 -5.03
C GLU A 44 4.76 -6.65 -5.12
N ARG A 45 4.72 -6.10 -6.34
CA ARG A 45 4.37 -4.69 -6.58
C ARG A 45 2.89 -4.43 -6.29
N ASN A 46 2.00 -5.36 -6.67
CA ASN A 46 0.58 -5.30 -6.33
C ASN A 46 0.37 -5.31 -4.81
N LYS A 47 1.07 -6.20 -4.09
CA LYS A 47 1.04 -6.25 -2.63
C LYS A 47 1.54 -4.95 -2.00
N ALA A 48 2.70 -4.45 -2.43
CA ALA A 48 3.25 -3.20 -1.93
C ALA A 48 2.29 -2.02 -2.16
N ALA A 49 1.72 -1.91 -3.36
CA ALA A 49 0.73 -0.89 -3.71
C ALA A 49 -0.54 -0.99 -2.84
N GLY A 50 -1.06 -2.21 -2.63
CA GLY A 50 -2.20 -2.46 -1.73
C GLY A 50 -1.91 -2.08 -0.28
N ASN A 51 -0.73 -2.41 0.24
CA ASN A 51 -0.30 -2.02 1.60
C ASN A 51 -0.25 -0.49 1.76
N LEU A 52 0.27 0.23 0.75
CA LEU A 52 0.31 1.69 0.78
C LEU A 52 -1.09 2.30 0.63
N SER A 53 -1.95 1.75 -0.25
CA SER A 53 -3.36 2.16 -0.35
C SER A 53 -4.09 2.01 0.98
N THR A 54 -3.92 0.87 1.66
CA THR A 54 -4.50 0.63 2.99
C THR A 54 -3.95 1.65 4.00
N THR A 55 -2.65 1.92 3.98
CA THR A 55 -2.01 2.93 4.87
C THR A 55 -2.60 4.32 4.66
N LEU A 56 -2.83 4.74 3.42
CA LEU A 56 -3.45 6.02 3.07
C LEU A 56 -4.89 6.11 3.59
N VAL A 57 -5.68 5.04 3.42
CA VAL A 57 -7.05 4.99 3.92
C VAL A 57 -7.09 4.98 5.46
N THR A 58 -6.19 4.24 6.12
CA THR A 58 -6.04 4.27 7.58
C THR A 58 -5.69 5.68 8.06
N LEU A 59 -4.77 6.36 7.37
CA LEU A 59 -4.38 7.73 7.70
C LEU A 59 -5.57 8.69 7.61
N GLN A 60 -6.36 8.61 6.54
CA GLN A 60 -7.57 9.41 6.36
C GLN A 60 -8.57 9.16 7.49
N LYS A 61 -8.84 7.89 7.81
CA LYS A 61 -9.81 7.51 8.86
C LYS A 61 -9.35 7.94 10.24
N MET A 62 -8.07 7.75 10.58
CA MET A 62 -7.51 8.18 11.85
C MET A 62 -7.51 9.70 11.98
N ALA A 63 -7.19 10.44 10.92
CA ALA A 63 -7.26 11.91 10.97
C ALA A 63 -8.69 12.41 11.24
N ASN A 64 -9.68 11.84 10.55
CA ASN A 64 -11.07 12.20 10.77
C ASN A 64 -11.56 11.79 12.17
N GLY A 65 -11.17 10.61 12.65
CA GLY A 65 -11.61 10.07 13.94
C GLY A 65 -10.89 10.65 15.16
N CYS A 66 -9.70 11.23 14.96
CA CYS A 66 -8.85 11.74 16.05
C CYS A 66 -8.90 13.25 16.25
N SER A 67 -9.65 14.00 15.44
CA SER A 67 -9.86 15.43 15.69
C SER A 67 -10.46 15.63 17.09
N GLY A 68 -9.76 16.39 17.95
CA GLY A 68 -10.19 16.65 19.32
C GLY A 68 -10.07 15.44 20.26
N LYS A 69 -9.31 14.39 19.88
CA LYS A 69 -9.04 13.20 20.69
C LYS A 69 -7.56 13.08 21.02
N GLY A 70 -7.24 12.48 22.17
CA GLY A 70 -5.85 12.22 22.57
C GLY A 70 -4.97 13.46 22.66
N GLU A 71 -5.54 14.61 23.02
CA GLU A 71 -4.86 15.92 23.07
C GLU A 71 -4.35 16.42 21.70
N LEU A 72 -4.83 15.84 20.60
CA LEU A 72 -4.47 16.23 19.25
C LEU A 72 -5.41 17.32 18.74
N SER A 73 -4.84 18.46 18.36
CA SER A 73 -5.53 19.48 17.57
C SER A 73 -5.58 19.06 16.10
N GLU A 74 -6.58 19.58 15.37
CA GLU A 74 -6.67 19.43 13.91
C GLU A 74 -5.41 19.92 13.20
N GLU A 75 -4.83 21.02 13.69
CA GLU A 75 -3.59 21.58 13.16
C GLU A 75 -2.41 20.61 13.34
N ASN A 76 -2.28 19.98 14.52
CA ASN A 76 -1.23 19.00 14.77
C ASN A 76 -1.38 17.78 13.85
N ILE A 77 -2.60 17.26 13.69
CA ILE A 77 -2.91 16.16 12.77
C ILE A 77 -2.49 16.54 11.35
N LYS A 78 -2.93 17.71 10.86
CA LYS A 78 -2.62 18.20 9.51
C LYS A 78 -1.12 18.40 9.30
N LYS A 79 -0.40 18.95 10.28
CA LYS A 79 1.05 19.15 10.23
C LYS A 79 1.79 17.82 10.09
N VAL A 80 1.43 16.82 10.90
CA VAL A 80 2.06 15.50 10.84
C VAL A 80 1.74 14.78 9.53
N GLN A 81 0.49 14.85 9.06
CA GLN A 81 0.08 14.32 7.75
C GLN A 81 0.89 14.94 6.61
N THR A 82 0.98 16.27 6.58
CA THR A 82 1.71 17.01 5.54
C THR A 82 3.19 16.65 5.55
N ARG A 83 3.79 16.52 6.73
CA ARG A 83 5.18 16.07 6.89
C ARG A 83 5.36 14.67 6.29
N TRP A 84 4.51 13.71 6.65
CA TRP A 84 4.59 12.36 6.10
C TRP A 84 4.40 12.36 4.57
N GLN A 85 3.41 13.08 4.05
CA GLN A 85 3.18 13.20 2.59
C GLN A 85 4.41 13.76 1.88
N ASN A 86 5.05 14.79 2.43
CA ASN A 86 6.26 15.39 1.86
C ASN A 86 7.44 14.43 1.87
N GLN A 87 7.66 13.71 2.97
CA GLN A 87 8.74 12.72 3.07
C GLN A 87 8.55 11.55 2.10
N ASN A 88 7.30 11.18 1.81
CA ASN A 88 6.96 10.04 0.96
C ASN A 88 6.57 10.43 -0.47
N LYS A 89 6.69 11.71 -0.85
CA LYS A 89 6.14 12.28 -2.08
C LYS A 89 6.49 11.48 -3.34
N GLN A 90 7.74 11.04 -3.48
CA GLN A 90 8.17 10.27 -4.66
C GLN A 90 7.50 8.91 -4.74
N TYR A 91 7.33 8.22 -3.61
CA TYR A 91 6.66 6.93 -3.54
C TYR A 91 5.15 7.06 -3.72
N LEU A 92 4.55 8.14 -3.21
CA LEU A 92 3.14 8.47 -3.46
C LEU A 92 2.87 8.73 -4.94
N ALA A 93 3.77 9.43 -5.64
CA ALA A 93 3.64 9.62 -7.08
C ALA A 93 3.72 8.29 -7.84
N VAL A 94 4.72 7.45 -7.54
CA VAL A 94 4.86 6.12 -8.16
C VAL A 94 3.67 5.23 -7.86
N HIS A 95 3.13 5.27 -6.63
CA HIS A 95 1.92 4.55 -6.26
C HIS A 95 0.72 4.97 -7.09
N TYR A 96 0.50 6.28 -7.23
CA TYR A 96 -0.58 6.83 -8.04
C TYR A 96 -0.46 6.39 -9.51
N ASP A 97 0.73 6.50 -10.10
CA ASP A 97 0.97 6.08 -11.49
C ASP A 97 0.75 4.58 -11.67
N TYR A 98 1.21 3.77 -10.71
CA TYR A 98 1.07 2.33 -10.74
C TYR A 98 -0.40 1.87 -10.67
N VAL A 99 -1.16 2.41 -9.72
CA VAL A 99 -2.59 2.06 -9.54
C VAL A 99 -3.40 2.56 -10.73
N SER A 100 -3.14 3.78 -11.20
CA SER A 100 -3.78 4.31 -12.41
C SER A 100 -3.48 3.44 -13.63
N GLY A 101 -2.22 3.06 -13.83
CA GLY A 101 -1.80 2.17 -14.90
C GLY A 101 -2.46 0.79 -14.82
N TYR A 102 -2.63 0.24 -13.61
CA TYR A 102 -3.29 -1.05 -13.40
C TYR A 102 -4.76 -1.00 -13.83
N ILE A 103 -5.50 0.02 -13.39
CA ILE A 103 -6.91 0.21 -13.76
C ILE A 103 -7.05 0.49 -15.26
N MET A 104 -6.16 1.29 -15.84
CA MET A 104 -6.14 1.55 -17.28
C MET A 104 -5.87 0.28 -18.09
N ALA A 105 -4.96 -0.58 -17.65
CA ALA A 105 -4.71 -1.86 -18.30
C ALA A 105 -5.95 -2.77 -18.26
N ILE A 106 -6.64 -2.85 -17.12
CA ILE A 106 -7.92 -3.59 -17.03
C ILE A 106 -8.93 -3.00 -18.02
N LYS A 107 -9.08 -1.68 -18.06
CA LYS A 107 -9.99 -1.01 -19.01
C LYS A 107 -9.66 -1.36 -20.46
N GLN A 108 -8.37 -1.36 -20.82
CA GLN A 108 -7.92 -1.64 -22.18
C GLN A 108 -8.15 -3.10 -22.59
N PHE A 109 -7.89 -4.06 -21.70
CA PHE A 109 -7.94 -5.50 -22.05
C PHE A 109 -9.27 -6.18 -21.71
N GLN A 110 -10.02 -5.66 -20.74
CA GLN A 110 -11.24 -6.28 -20.20
C GLN A 110 -12.46 -5.36 -20.25
N GLY A 111 -12.29 -4.10 -20.67
CA GLY A 111 -13.37 -3.13 -20.86
C GLY A 111 -13.70 -2.28 -19.63
N GLU A 112 -14.56 -1.30 -19.86
CA GLU A 112 -14.93 -0.26 -18.89
C GLU A 112 -15.53 -0.84 -17.60
N GLU A 113 -16.50 -1.75 -17.71
CA GLU A 113 -17.20 -2.31 -16.54
C GLU A 113 -16.26 -3.14 -15.64
N SER A 114 -15.33 -3.88 -16.25
CA SER A 114 -14.29 -4.61 -15.51
C SER A 114 -13.38 -3.64 -14.74
N SER A 115 -13.03 -2.50 -15.33
CA SER A 115 -12.19 -1.49 -14.67
C SER A 115 -12.91 -0.80 -13.50
N LYS A 116 -14.21 -0.50 -13.66
CA LYS A 116 -15.05 0.04 -12.56
C LYS A 116 -15.18 -0.96 -11.42
N THR A 117 -15.41 -2.22 -11.76
CA THR A 117 -15.50 -3.32 -10.78
C THR A 117 -14.19 -3.45 -10.00
N ALA A 118 -13.05 -3.50 -10.69
CA ALA A 118 -11.74 -3.58 -10.05
C ALA A 118 -11.47 -2.39 -9.13
N LEU A 119 -11.84 -1.17 -9.55
CA LEU A 119 -11.70 0.03 -8.71
C LEU A 119 -12.60 -0.04 -7.46
N ALA A 120 -13.85 -0.49 -7.61
CA ALA A 120 -14.79 -0.64 -6.51
C ALA A 120 -14.32 -1.70 -5.51
N GLU A 121 -13.85 -2.85 -5.99
CA GLU A 121 -13.30 -3.93 -5.17
C GLU A 121 -12.04 -3.48 -4.42
N MET A 122 -11.11 -2.82 -5.11
CA MET A 122 -9.92 -2.26 -4.48
C MET A 122 -10.28 -1.24 -3.39
N THR A 123 -11.28 -0.38 -3.65
CA THR A 123 -11.75 0.61 -2.68
C THR A 123 -12.38 -0.05 -1.46
N LYS A 124 -13.25 -1.05 -1.68
CA LYS A 124 -13.90 -1.83 -0.63
C LYS A 124 -12.88 -2.54 0.23
N PHE A 125 -11.98 -3.30 -0.39
CA PHE A 125 -10.93 -4.06 0.31
C PHE A 125 -10.06 -3.14 1.19
N ASN A 126 -9.53 -2.05 0.64
CA ASN A 126 -8.69 -1.13 1.42
C ASN A 126 -9.47 -0.47 2.58
N ASN A 127 -10.78 -0.21 2.41
CA ASN A 127 -11.62 0.30 3.50
C ASN A 127 -11.84 -0.73 4.60
N GLU A 128 -12.13 -1.99 4.25
CA GLU A 128 -12.31 -3.08 5.21
C GLU A 128 -11.04 -3.30 6.02
N GLN A 129 -9.88 -3.38 5.34
CA GLN A 129 -8.58 -3.53 5.99
C GLN A 129 -8.26 -2.34 6.90
N ALA A 130 -8.48 -1.11 6.43
CA ALA A 130 -8.25 0.08 7.23
C ALA A 130 -9.17 0.13 8.45
N ASN A 131 -10.45 -0.22 8.31
CA ASN A 131 -11.40 -0.30 9.44
C ASN A 131 -10.94 -1.34 10.46
N ALA A 132 -10.48 -2.52 10.03
CA ALA A 132 -9.96 -3.55 10.92
C ALA A 132 -8.72 -3.07 11.70
N ILE A 133 -7.81 -2.36 11.03
CA ILE A 133 -6.62 -1.78 11.68
C ILE A 133 -7.03 -0.72 12.72
N VAL A 134 -7.88 0.23 12.35
CA VAL A 134 -8.36 1.29 13.24
C VAL A 134 -9.07 0.69 14.45
N LYS A 135 -10.00 -0.25 14.21
CA LYS A 135 -10.69 -0.97 15.28
C LYS A 135 -9.73 -1.68 16.20
N THR A 136 -8.75 -2.41 15.66
CA THR A 136 -7.74 -3.13 16.46
C THR A 136 -6.95 -2.18 17.37
N MET A 137 -6.55 -1.01 16.86
CA MET A 137 -5.83 -0.01 17.66
C MET A 137 -6.71 0.55 18.79
N ILE A 138 -7.95 0.90 18.46
CA ILE A 138 -8.91 1.48 19.42
C ILE A 138 -9.32 0.47 20.48
N ASP A 139 -9.65 -0.78 20.10
CA ASP A 139 -10.03 -1.83 21.04
C ASP A 139 -8.89 -2.15 22.02
N LYS A 140 -7.64 -2.04 21.57
CA LYS A 140 -6.46 -2.34 22.38
C LYS A 140 -6.12 -1.23 23.38
N ASP A 141 -6.08 0.02 22.91
CA ASP A 141 -5.51 1.14 23.65
C ASP A 141 -6.58 2.17 24.12
N GLY A 142 -7.81 2.10 23.60
CA GLY A 142 -8.81 3.16 23.71
C GLY A 142 -8.60 4.28 22.67
N VAL A 143 -9.64 5.05 22.37
CA VAL A 143 -9.61 6.06 21.28
C VAL A 143 -8.49 7.08 21.47
N ASP A 144 -8.39 7.70 22.65
CA ASP A 144 -7.41 8.76 22.89
C ASP A 144 -5.97 8.27 22.80
N ALA A 145 -5.65 7.12 23.40
CA ALA A 145 -4.31 6.57 23.34
C ALA A 145 -3.98 6.04 21.93
N ALA A 146 -4.94 5.42 21.24
CA ALA A 146 -4.76 4.98 19.85
C ALA A 146 -4.44 6.18 18.93
N CYS A 147 -5.17 7.30 19.09
CA CYS A 147 -4.92 8.54 18.36
C CYS A 147 -3.52 9.10 18.65
N LYS A 148 -3.17 9.30 19.92
CA LYS A 148 -1.86 9.82 20.34
C LYS A 148 -0.70 8.95 19.84
N LYS A 149 -0.85 7.63 19.94
CA LYS A 149 0.14 6.66 19.48
C LYS A 149 0.28 6.65 17.95
N TYR A 150 -0.83 6.62 17.22
CA TYR A 150 -0.80 6.63 15.76
C TYR A 150 -0.11 7.89 15.21
N PHE A 151 -0.52 9.07 15.68
CA PHE A 151 0.09 10.32 15.24
C PHE A 151 1.50 10.54 15.80
N GLY A 152 1.84 9.96 16.95
CA GLY A 152 3.21 9.91 17.46
C GLY A 152 4.13 9.06 16.58
N ILE A 153 3.69 7.87 16.19
CA ILE A 153 4.42 6.97 15.27
C ILE A 153 4.60 7.67 13.90
N LEU A 154 3.53 8.27 13.37
CA LEU A 154 3.56 9.01 12.10
C LEU A 154 4.50 10.22 12.17
N GLY A 155 4.44 10.99 13.26
CA GLY A 155 5.27 12.18 13.50
C GLY A 155 6.75 11.89 13.68
N SER A 156 7.08 10.76 14.31
CA SER A 156 8.47 10.29 14.46
C SER A 156 9.09 9.76 13.16
N GLY A 157 8.28 9.56 12.11
CA GLY A 157 8.73 9.04 10.84
C GLY A 157 8.98 7.53 10.82
N ALA A 158 8.40 6.79 11.76
CA ALA A 158 8.44 5.32 11.75
C ALA A 158 7.63 4.72 10.59
N MET A 159 6.68 5.48 10.03
CA MET A 159 5.90 5.12 8.84
C MET A 159 6.47 5.70 7.54
N ASP A 160 7.63 6.35 7.58
CA ASP A 160 8.28 6.83 6.35
C ASP A 160 8.80 5.64 5.53
N ILE A 161 8.61 5.68 4.21
CA ILE A 161 9.11 4.69 3.25
C ILE A 161 10.61 4.92 3.06
N LYS A 162 11.40 4.35 3.96
CA LYS A 162 12.87 4.40 3.97
C LYS A 162 13.44 3.02 4.32
N GLU A 163 14.76 2.89 4.36
CA GLU A 163 15.40 1.63 4.73
C GLU A 163 14.86 1.11 6.08
N GLY A 164 14.45 -0.16 6.10
CA GLY A 164 13.78 -0.80 7.24
C GLY A 164 12.24 -0.74 7.20
N TYR A 165 11.63 0.10 6.35
CA TYR A 165 10.17 0.07 6.13
C TYR A 165 9.76 -1.19 5.33
N PRO A 166 8.62 -1.82 5.66
CA PRO A 166 8.09 -2.94 4.86
C PRO A 166 7.96 -2.58 3.39
N ASP A 167 8.36 -3.48 2.49
CA ASP A 167 8.31 -3.24 1.03
C ASP A 167 9.21 -2.10 0.51
N PHE A 168 10.08 -1.49 1.33
CA PHE A 168 10.99 -0.41 0.87
C PHE A 168 11.79 -0.80 -0.38
N LYS A 169 12.31 -2.03 -0.43
CA LYS A 169 13.07 -2.53 -1.59
C LYS A 169 12.22 -2.56 -2.87
N ILE A 170 10.93 -2.90 -2.75
CA ILE A 170 9.99 -2.92 -3.88
C ILE A 170 9.71 -1.49 -4.33
N TRP A 171 9.40 -0.58 -3.39
CA TRP A 171 9.15 0.83 -3.67
C TRP A 171 10.34 1.54 -4.32
N LYS A 172 11.56 1.26 -3.83
CA LYS A 172 12.80 1.74 -4.44
C LYS A 172 12.95 1.23 -5.87
N GLY A 173 12.72 -0.05 -6.12
CA GLY A 173 12.78 -0.63 -7.46
C GLY A 173 11.74 -0.05 -8.42
N MET A 174 10.50 0.18 -7.96
CA MET A 174 9.45 0.81 -8.76
C MET A 174 9.79 2.26 -9.12
N LEU A 175 10.36 3.02 -8.17
CA LEU A 175 10.81 4.39 -8.40
C LEU A 175 11.97 4.46 -9.39
N GLU A 176 12.95 3.56 -9.27
CA GLU A 176 14.06 3.46 -10.20
C GLU A 176 13.59 3.07 -11.61
N TYR A 177 12.66 2.12 -11.71
CA TYR A 177 12.03 1.76 -12.98
C TYR A 177 11.29 2.95 -13.61
N SER A 178 10.47 3.66 -12.84
CA SER A 178 9.74 4.85 -13.30
C SER A 178 10.71 5.92 -13.81
N LYS A 179 11.77 6.22 -13.07
CA LYS A 179 12.80 7.22 -13.49
C LYS A 179 13.51 6.83 -14.79
N LYS A 180 13.79 5.53 -14.99
CA LYS A 180 14.45 5.05 -16.22
C LYS A 180 13.53 5.10 -17.45
N ASN A 181 12.22 4.92 -17.26
CA ASN A 181 11.26 4.78 -18.35
C ASN A 181 10.39 6.03 -18.58
N THR A 182 10.50 7.05 -17.72
CA THR A 182 9.86 8.35 -17.97
C THR A 182 10.72 9.11 -18.98
N PRO A 183 10.16 9.58 -20.12
CA PRO A 183 10.90 10.41 -21.06
C PRO A 183 11.49 11.62 -20.32
N ALA A 184 12.80 11.82 -20.45
CA ALA A 184 13.42 13.03 -19.92
C ALA A 184 12.69 14.24 -20.53
N LYS A 185 12.16 15.12 -19.68
CA LYS A 185 11.57 16.39 -20.14
C LYS A 185 12.65 17.12 -20.95
N LYS A 186 12.49 17.14 -22.27
CA LYS A 186 13.25 18.01 -23.17
C LYS A 186 12.75 19.44 -23.02
#